data_AF-A0A2X1JN96-F1
#
_entry.id   AF-A0A2X1JN96-F1
#
_cell.length_a   1.000
_cell.length_b   1.000
_cell.length_c   1.000
_cell.angle_alpha   90.00
_cell.angle_beta   90.00
_cell.angle_gamma   90.00
#
_symmetry.space_group_name_H-M   'P 1'
#
loop_
_entity.id
_entity.type
_entity.pdbx_description
1 polymer ?
#
loop_
_entity_poly.entity_id
_entity_poly.type
_entity_poly.pdbx_seq_one_letter_code
_entity_poly.pdbx_strand_id
1 'polypeptide(L)'
;MVGETEQVDTVSGVNAVSSIGDDVVDLIAQVDLVTTAVGPGCAGRIAPAIAKGLVKRKEQGNESPAEHHRPVKTWYAVPRS
;
A
#
# COMPACT_ATOMS: atom_id res chain seq x y z
N MET A 1 -32.40 -15.86 -12.66
CA MET A 1 -31.52 -15.14 -11.72
C MET A 1 -30.18 -15.87 -11.76
N VAL A 2 -29.11 -15.22 -12.19
CA VAL A 2 -27.77 -15.84 -12.29
C VAL A 2 -26.92 -15.22 -11.18
N GLY A 3 -26.38 -16.05 -10.29
CA GLY A 3 -25.58 -15.60 -9.14
C GLY A 3 -25.70 -16.50 -7.90
N GLU A 4 -25.93 -17.81 -8.07
CA GLU A 4 -26.30 -18.71 -6.96
C GLU A 4 -25.15 -19.64 -6.52
N THR A 5 -23.89 -19.18 -6.67
CA THR A 5 -22.72 -19.86 -6.10
C THR A 5 -21.95 -18.87 -5.24
N GLU A 6 -22.10 -18.96 -3.92
CA GLU A 6 -21.21 -18.26 -3.00
C GLU A 6 -19.82 -18.92 -3.07
N GLN A 7 -18.82 -18.15 -3.53
CA GLN A 7 -17.43 -18.57 -3.56
C GLN A 7 -16.66 -17.85 -2.45
N VAL A 8 -16.05 -18.62 -1.56
CA VAL A 8 -15.19 -18.11 -0.49
C VAL A 8 -13.74 -18.29 -0.91
N ASP A 9 -13.07 -17.19 -1.24
CA ASP A 9 -11.64 -17.16 -1.55
C ASP A 9 -10.84 -16.68 -0.33
N THR A 10 -9.86 -17.46 0.11
CA THR A 10 -8.95 -17.05 1.21
C THR A 10 -7.73 -16.36 0.64
N VAL A 11 -7.53 -15.09 1.00
CA VAL A 11 -6.32 -14.34 0.65
C VAL A 11 -5.27 -14.52 1.74
N SER A 12 -4.09 -15.02 1.38
CA SER A 12 -2.97 -15.25 2.30
C SER A 12 -1.72 -14.46 1.88
N GLY A 13 -0.74 -14.36 2.77
CA GLY A 13 0.50 -13.61 2.52
C GLY A 13 0.37 -12.08 2.61
N VAL A 14 -0.72 -11.58 3.21
CA VAL A 14 -0.92 -10.15 3.43
C VAL A 14 -0.31 -9.72 4.76
N ASN A 15 0.40 -8.59 4.74
CA ASN A 15 0.84 -7.87 5.93
C ASN A 15 0.12 -6.53 5.97
N ALA A 16 -0.23 -6.06 7.16
CA ALA A 16 -0.91 -4.79 7.38
C ALA A 16 -0.07 -3.88 8.28
N VAL A 17 -0.08 -2.60 7.96
CA VAL A 17 0.70 -1.54 8.61
C VAL A 17 -0.14 -0.28 8.64
N SER A 18 -0.03 0.47 9.73
CA SER A 18 -0.80 1.70 9.92
C SER A 18 -0.32 2.77 8.95
N SER A 19 -1.26 3.45 8.31
CA SER A 19 -1.00 4.60 7.43
C SER A 19 -0.61 5.89 8.19
N ILE A 20 -0.60 5.84 9.53
CA ILE A 20 -0.31 7.00 10.39
C ILE A 20 1.13 6.96 10.94
N GLY A 21 1.75 5.78 11.02
CA GLY A 21 3.10 5.59 11.56
C GLY A 21 4.19 5.69 10.50
N ASP A 22 5.44 5.90 10.92
CA ASP A 22 6.59 6.05 9.99
C ASP A 22 6.93 4.75 9.25
N ASP A 23 6.48 3.59 9.74
CA ASP A 23 6.61 2.28 9.09
C ASP A 23 6.07 2.30 7.64
N VAL A 24 5.10 3.20 7.35
CA VAL A 24 4.55 3.35 6.00
C VAL A 24 5.60 3.81 4.99
N VAL A 25 6.45 4.74 5.42
CA VAL A 25 7.46 5.39 4.58
C VAL A 25 8.55 4.37 4.20
N ASP A 26 8.95 3.56 5.17
CA ASP A 26 10.03 2.56 5.01
C ASP A 26 9.65 1.45 4.04
N LEU A 27 8.39 1.06 4.05
CA LEU A 27 7.88 0.07 3.11
C LEU A 27 7.70 0.65 1.72
N ILE A 28 7.20 1.88 1.57
CA ILE A 28 7.10 2.56 0.26
C ILE A 28 8.48 2.67 -0.40
N ALA A 29 9.54 2.87 0.39
CA ALA A 29 10.91 2.88 -0.13
C ALA A 29 11.37 1.52 -0.71
N GLN A 30 10.75 0.41 -0.29
CA GLN A 30 11.19 -0.96 -0.60
C GLN A 30 10.28 -1.71 -1.57
N VAL A 31 8.99 -1.36 -1.65
CA VAL A 31 8.00 -2.06 -2.48
C VAL A 31 8.10 -1.63 -3.93
N ASP A 32 7.78 -2.53 -4.84
CA ASP A 32 7.72 -2.17 -6.24
C ASP A 32 6.37 -1.51 -6.55
N LEU A 33 5.25 -2.18 -6.25
CA LEU A 33 3.93 -1.64 -6.57
C LEU A 33 3.23 -1.00 -5.35
N VAL A 34 2.66 0.20 -5.55
CA VAL A 34 1.73 0.84 -4.60
C VAL A 34 0.34 0.91 -5.24
N THR A 35 -0.63 0.22 -4.65
CA THR A 35 -2.04 0.29 -5.04
C THR A 35 -2.86 1.02 -3.97
N THR A 36 -3.83 1.83 -4.38
CA THR A 36 -4.70 2.56 -3.46
C THR A 36 -6.16 2.35 -3.82
N ALA A 37 -6.93 1.77 -2.90
CA ALA A 37 -8.39 1.70 -2.97
C ALA A 37 -8.99 2.49 -1.81
N VAL A 38 -8.75 3.80 -1.80
CA VAL A 38 -9.19 4.70 -0.72
C VAL A 38 -10.21 5.71 -1.24
N GLY A 39 -11.19 6.06 -0.41
CA GLY A 39 -12.13 7.14 -0.72
C GLY A 39 -11.44 8.52 -0.78
N PRO A 40 -12.07 9.53 -1.41
CA PRO A 40 -11.46 10.84 -1.66
C PRO A 40 -10.96 11.56 -0.38
N GLY A 41 -11.61 11.34 0.76
CA GLY A 41 -11.16 11.90 2.05
C GLY A 41 -9.86 11.31 2.61
N CYS A 42 -9.45 10.13 2.13
CA CYS A 42 -8.21 9.46 2.55
C CYS A 42 -7.04 9.72 1.59
N ALA A 43 -7.30 10.04 0.32
CA ALA A 43 -6.25 10.32 -0.66
C ALA A 43 -5.32 11.49 -0.22
N GLY A 44 -5.90 12.60 0.25
CA GLY A 44 -5.12 13.72 0.79
C GLY A 44 -4.33 13.38 2.06
N ARG A 45 -4.75 12.35 2.81
CA ARG A 45 -4.08 11.92 4.04
C ARG A 45 -2.87 11.02 3.77
N ILE A 46 -2.93 10.20 2.71
CA ILE A 46 -1.82 9.29 2.36
C ILE A 46 -0.77 9.93 1.45
N ALA A 47 -1.12 11.01 0.74
CA ALA A 47 -0.21 11.68 -0.19
C ALA A 47 1.14 12.12 0.46
N PRO A 48 1.18 12.70 1.68
CA PRO A 48 2.44 13.05 2.33
C PRO A 48 3.33 11.84 2.66
N ALA A 49 2.72 10.72 3.06
CA ALA A 49 3.44 9.49 3.36
C ALA A 49 4.05 8.87 2.09
N ILE A 50 3.29 8.86 0.99
CA ILE A 50 3.78 8.42 -0.33
C ILE A 50 4.95 9.28 -0.78
N ALA A 51 4.81 10.61 -0.72
CA ALA A 51 5.88 11.53 -1.11
C ALA A 51 7.17 11.28 -0.30
N LYS A 52 7.07 11.17 1.04
CA LYS A 52 8.21 10.85 1.90
C LYS A 52 8.86 9.51 1.55
N GLY A 53 8.06 8.48 1.28
CA GLY A 53 8.55 7.15 0.92
C GLY A 53 9.30 7.14 -0.40
N LEU A 54 8.81 7.88 -1.41
CA LEU A 54 9.47 8.03 -2.71
C LEU A 54 10.79 8.82 -2.61
N VAL A 55 10.85 9.86 -1.79
CA VAL A 55 12.10 10.58 -1.49
C VAL A 55 13.11 9.63 -0.86
N LYS A 56 12.70 8.87 0.16
CA LYS A 56 13.55 7.87 0.82
C LYS A 56 14.02 6.76 -0.15
N ARG A 57 13.14 6.29 -1.04
CA ARG A 57 13.50 5.32 -2.11
C ARG A 57 14.66 5.85 -2.95
N LYS A 58 14.57 7.11 -3.36
CA LYS A 58 15.58 7.78 -4.18
C LYS A 58 16.89 7.96 -3.41
N GLU A 59 16.84 8.37 -2.14
CA GLU A 59 18.03 8.53 -1.28
C GLU A 59 18.77 7.19 -1.06
N GLN A 60 18.04 6.08 -1.04
CA GLN A 60 18.61 4.73 -0.93
C GLN A 60 19.22 4.20 -2.24
N GLY A 61 19.18 4.98 -3.32
CA GLY A 61 19.67 4.55 -4.64
C GLY A 61 18.83 3.43 -5.25
N ASN A 62 17.58 3.25 -4.80
CA ASN A 62 16.69 2.24 -5.33
C ASN A 62 16.02 2.74 -6.62
N GLU A 63 16.76 2.62 -7.73
CA GLU A 63 16.32 2.96 -9.08
C GLU A 63 15.49 1.86 -9.74
N SER A 64 15.27 0.74 -9.03
CA SER A 64 14.44 -0.36 -9.54
C SER A 64 13.05 0.20 -9.82
N PRO A 65 12.55 0.05 -11.06
CA PRO A 65 11.22 0.53 -11.37
C PRO A 65 10.20 -0.22 -10.52
N ALA A 66 9.12 0.47 -10.19
CA ALA A 66 8.00 0.05 -9.35
C ALA A 66 7.20 -1.18 -9.88
N GLU A 67 7.80 -1.97 -10.76
CA GLU A 67 7.20 -3.05 -11.53
C GLU A 67 8.03 -4.35 -11.50
N HIS A 68 9.16 -4.39 -10.79
CA HIS A 68 9.96 -5.62 -10.66
C HIS A 68 9.39 -6.55 -9.56
N HIS A 69 9.39 -7.87 -9.80
CA HIS A 69 8.62 -8.86 -9.02
C HIS A 69 9.11 -9.08 -7.56
N ARG A 70 8.65 -8.27 -6.60
CA ARG A 70 8.73 -8.53 -5.14
C ARG A 70 7.35 -8.69 -4.49
N PRO A 71 7.24 -9.33 -3.30
CA PRO A 71 5.95 -9.56 -2.63
C PRO A 71 5.14 -8.28 -2.40
N VAL A 72 3.86 -8.34 -2.76
CA VAL A 72 2.88 -7.24 -2.61
C VAL A 72 2.53 -7.05 -1.13
N LYS A 73 2.61 -5.81 -0.63
CA LYS A 73 2.18 -5.44 0.72
C LYS A 73 0.91 -4.61 0.66
N THR A 74 -0.11 -4.98 1.43
CA THR A 74 -1.44 -4.34 1.42
C THR A 74 -1.57 -3.33 2.57
N TRP A 75 -2.13 -2.15 2.31
CA TRP A 75 -2.25 -1.06 3.28
C TRP A 75 -3.68 -0.90 3.78
N TYR A 76 -3.87 -0.75 5.10
CA TYR A 76 -5.16 -0.39 5.70
C TYR A 76 -5.16 1.07 6.17
N ALA A 77 -6.12 1.86 5.67
CA ALA A 77 -6.37 3.21 6.17
C ALA A 77 -7.22 3.13 7.45
N VAL A 78 -6.70 3.62 8.58
CA VAL A 78 -7.45 3.63 9.85
C VAL A 78 -8.37 4.87 9.86
N PRO A 79 -9.70 4.72 9.90
CA PRO A 79 -10.60 5.85 10.11
C PRO A 79 -10.46 6.35 11.55
N ARG A 80 -10.30 7.67 11.74
CA ARG A 80 -10.49 8.28 13.07
C ARG A 80 -12.00 8.43 13.32
N SER A 81 -12.44 7.91 14.46
CA SER A 81 -13.75 8.11 15.09
C SER A 81 -14.04 9.58 15.34
#